data_AF-A0A1J4RLS5-F1
#
_entry.id   AF-A0A1J4RLS5-F1
#
_cell.length_a   1.000
_cell.length_b   1.000
_cell.length_c   1.000
_cell.angle_alpha   90.00
_cell.angle_beta   90.00
_cell.angle_gamma   90.00
#
_symmetry.space_group_name_H-M   'P 1'
#
loop_
_entity.id
_entity.type
_entity.pdbx_description
1 polymer ?
#
loop_
_entity_poly.entity_id
_entity_poly.type
_entity_poly.pdbx_seq_one_letter_code
_entity_poly.pdbx_strand_id
1 'polypeptide(L)'
;MSNTVQPMANAKNSGNAAKLHAKIKETWSKLGDDDIKLYDSNRAQFFSKLKEKQNVSKEDAMKKIQELEKACGCSSSTKAA
;
A
#
# COMPACT_ATOMS: atom_id res chain seq x y z
N MET A 1 4.00 3.29 25.19
CA MET A 1 2.62 2.86 24.90
C MET A 1 2.14 3.71 23.72
N SER A 2 2.32 3.23 22.49
CA SER A 2 1.81 3.92 21.30
C SER A 2 0.43 3.36 20.99
N ASN A 3 -0.55 4.26 21.03
CA ASN A 3 -1.96 3.97 21.22
C ASN A 3 -2.62 3.36 19.96
N THR A 4 -3.39 2.31 20.23
CA THR A 4 -4.39 1.59 19.44
C THR A 4 -5.21 2.45 18.46
N VAL A 5 -5.37 1.99 17.21
CA VAL A 5 -6.69 1.71 16.59
C VAL A 5 -6.54 0.61 15.54
N GLN A 6 -6.91 -0.62 15.91
CA GLN A 6 -7.62 -1.48 14.95
C GLN A 6 -9.08 -1.00 14.89
N PRO A 7 -9.74 -1.03 13.73
CA PRO A 7 -11.16 -1.25 13.69
C PRO A 7 -11.53 -2.52 12.92
N MET A 8 -12.51 -3.21 13.49
CA MET A 8 -13.16 -4.43 13.05
C MET A 8 -13.99 -4.27 11.77
N ALA A 9 -14.11 -5.41 11.06
CA ALA A 9 -15.29 -5.99 10.42
C ALA A 9 -16.09 -5.26 9.31
N ASN A 10 -16.24 -6.00 8.19
CA ASN A 10 -17.40 -6.14 7.30
C ASN A 10 -17.68 -5.05 6.24
N ALA A 11 -17.12 -5.21 5.03
CA ALA A 11 -17.79 -4.81 3.78
C ALA A 11 -17.08 -5.45 2.57
N LYS A 12 -17.82 -6.24 1.79
CA LYS A 12 -17.39 -6.72 0.47
C LYS A 12 -17.03 -5.51 -0.40
N ASN A 13 -15.85 -5.55 -1.03
CA ASN A 13 -15.37 -4.68 -2.13
C ASN A 13 -14.67 -3.34 -1.81
N SER A 14 -14.61 -2.84 -0.58
CA SER A 14 -13.84 -1.60 -0.25
C SER A 14 -12.56 -1.83 0.58
N GLY A 15 -12.41 -3.00 1.20
CA GLY A 15 -11.27 -3.29 2.09
C GLY A 15 -9.93 -3.57 1.39
N ASN A 16 -9.92 -3.81 0.07
CA ASN A 16 -8.70 -4.21 -0.64
C ASN A 16 -7.74 -3.03 -0.85
N ALA A 17 -8.27 -1.86 -1.23
CA ALA A 17 -7.45 -0.66 -1.42
C ALA A 17 -6.78 -0.20 -0.11
N ALA A 18 -7.53 -0.20 1.01
CA ALA A 18 -6.96 0.16 2.31
C ALA A 18 -5.85 -0.80 2.78
N LYS A 19 -5.98 -2.10 2.50
CA LYS A 19 -4.92 -3.10 2.78
C LYS A 19 -3.69 -2.88 1.90
N LEU A 20 -3.92 -2.60 0.61
CA LEU A 20 -2.85 -2.28 -0.33
C LEU A 20 -2.11 -1.01 0.14
N HIS A 21 -2.82 0.03 0.52
CA HIS A 21 -2.25 1.29 1.01
C HIS A 21 -1.43 1.09 2.27
N ALA A 22 -1.94 0.33 3.25
CA ALA A 22 -1.20 -0.01 4.45
C ALA A 22 0.11 -0.74 4.13
N LYS A 23 0.09 -1.68 3.18
CA LYS A 23 1.27 -2.45 2.77
C LYS A 23 2.28 -1.62 1.98
N ILE A 24 1.80 -0.71 1.13
CA ILE A 24 2.61 0.31 0.44
C ILE A 24 3.30 1.22 1.47
N LYS A 25 2.58 1.68 2.49
CA LYS A 25 3.13 2.49 3.59
C LYS A 25 4.18 1.76 4.42
N GLU A 26 3.94 0.48 4.73
CA GLU A 26 4.94 -0.38 5.39
C GLU A 26 6.20 -0.52 4.54
N THR A 27 6.05 -0.75 3.24
CA THR A 27 7.16 -0.93 2.30
C THR A 27 7.94 0.38 2.10
N TRP A 28 7.23 1.51 2.09
CA TRP A 28 7.76 2.83 1.80
C TRP A 28 7.37 3.81 2.90
N SER A 29 8.09 3.80 4.01
CA SER A 29 7.82 4.68 5.16
C SER A 29 8.00 6.18 4.87
N LYS A 30 8.59 6.55 3.71
CA LYS A 30 8.71 7.95 3.25
C LYS A 30 7.49 8.44 2.45
N LEU A 31 6.55 7.56 2.08
CA LEU A 31 5.30 7.96 1.46
C LEU A 31 4.25 8.20 2.54
N GLY A 32 3.58 9.34 2.45
CA GLY A 32 2.44 9.65 3.31
C GLY A 32 1.17 8.96 2.83
N ASP A 33 0.17 8.88 3.70
CA ASP A 33 -1.18 8.44 3.32
C ASP A 33 -1.75 9.25 2.15
N ASP A 34 -1.45 10.55 2.08
CA ASP A 34 -1.89 11.42 0.98
C ASP A 34 -1.23 11.05 -0.35
N ASP A 35 0.07 10.73 -0.34
CA ASP A 35 0.76 10.27 -1.55
C ASP A 35 0.15 8.94 -2.03
N ILE A 36 -0.12 8.01 -1.10
CA ILE A 36 -0.66 6.70 -1.42
C ILE A 36 -2.10 6.81 -1.92
N LYS A 37 -2.92 7.74 -1.41
CA LYS A 37 -4.25 8.03 -1.96
C LYS A 37 -4.20 8.57 -3.38
N LEU A 38 -3.13 9.28 -3.76
CA LEU A 38 -2.92 9.66 -5.16
C LEU A 38 -2.73 8.43 -6.05
N TYR A 39 -2.37 7.25 -5.55
CA TYR A 39 -2.30 6.04 -6.40
C TYR A 39 -3.67 5.66 -6.97
N ASP A 40 -4.75 5.72 -6.18
CA ASP A 40 -6.10 5.38 -6.64
C ASP A 40 -6.70 6.45 -7.56
N SER A 41 -6.40 7.73 -7.30
CA SER A 41 -6.95 8.84 -8.09
C SER A 41 -6.07 9.21 -9.30
N ASN A 42 -4.75 9.16 -9.15
CA ASN A 42 -3.76 9.61 -10.13
C ASN A 42 -2.42 8.84 -10.01
N ARG A 43 -2.37 7.61 -10.55
CA ARG A 43 -1.16 6.78 -10.57
C ARG A 43 0.07 7.51 -11.12
N ALA A 44 -0.09 8.39 -12.11
CA ALA A 44 1.03 9.09 -12.73
C ALA A 44 1.74 10.02 -11.71
N GLN A 45 0.97 10.79 -10.93
CA GLN A 45 1.53 11.64 -9.87
C GLN A 45 2.20 10.81 -8.77
N PHE A 46 1.56 9.70 -8.36
CA PHE A 46 2.14 8.77 -7.39
C PHE A 46 3.52 8.26 -7.85
N PHE A 47 3.67 7.80 -9.09
CA PHE A 47 4.95 7.29 -9.59
C PHE A 47 6.03 8.38 -9.68
N SER A 48 5.67 9.62 -10.03
CA SER A 48 6.61 10.74 -10.01
C SER A 48 7.13 11.01 -8.61
N LYS A 49 6.23 11.12 -7.61
CA LYS A 49 6.59 11.35 -6.21
C LYS A 49 7.40 10.19 -5.63
N LEU A 50 7.01 8.96 -5.94
CA LEU A 50 7.70 7.77 -5.50
C LEU A 50 9.15 7.73 -6.02
N LYS A 51 9.36 8.04 -7.30
CA LYS A 51 10.69 8.13 -7.92
C LYS A 51 11.57 9.16 -7.20
N GLU A 52 11.05 10.35 -6.92
CA GLU A 52 11.79 11.41 -6.24
C GLU A 52 12.11 11.08 -4.77
N LYS A 53 11.14 10.53 -4.03
CA LYS A 53 11.23 10.27 -2.58
C LYS A 53 12.05 9.02 -2.24
N GLN A 54 11.88 7.97 -3.04
CA GLN A 54 12.51 6.67 -2.79
C GLN A 54 13.77 6.45 -3.64
N ASN A 55 14.03 7.31 -4.63
CA ASN A 55 15.13 7.13 -5.59
C ASN A 55 15.06 5.77 -6.32
N VAL A 56 13.84 5.25 -6.50
CA VAL A 56 13.60 3.97 -7.18
C VAL A 56 13.20 4.20 -8.63
N SER A 57 13.58 3.28 -9.51
CA SER A 57 13.12 3.28 -10.89
C SER A 57 11.63 2.96 -10.96
N LYS A 58 10.99 3.46 -12.03
CA LYS A 58 9.56 3.22 -12.27
C LYS A 58 9.27 1.73 -12.41
N GLU A 59 10.19 0.94 -12.99
CA GLU A 59 10.03 -0.50 -13.09
C GLU A 59 10.00 -1.19 -11.71
N ASP A 60 10.91 -0.84 -10.80
CA ASP A 60 10.96 -1.44 -9.46
C ASP A 60 9.74 -1.08 -8.64
N ALA A 61 9.31 0.18 -8.72
CA ALA A 61 8.07 0.65 -8.16
C ALA A 61 6.85 -0.13 -8.67
N MET A 62 6.72 -0.29 -10.00
CA MET A 62 5.63 -1.04 -10.61
C MET A 62 5.67 -2.52 -10.19
N LYS A 63 6.85 -3.14 -10.16
CA LYS A 63 7.01 -4.53 -9.67
C LYS A 63 6.52 -4.67 -8.24
N LYS A 64 6.92 -3.77 -7.34
CA LYS A 64 6.51 -3.83 -5.93
C LYS A 64 5.02 -3.60 -5.76
N ILE A 65 4.44 -2.63 -6.46
CA ILE A 65 2.99 -2.45 -6.45
C ILE A 65 2.26 -3.68 -7.00
N GLN A 66 2.75 -4.29 -8.08
CA GLN A 66 2.13 -5.48 -8.66
C GLN A 66 2.24 -6.70 -7.73
N GLU A 67 3.35 -6.83 -7.00
CA GLU A 67 3.55 -7.83 -5.94
C GLU A 67 2.58 -7.61 -4.79
N LEU A 68 2.35 -6.35 -4.39
CA LEU A 68 1.40 -5.96 -3.35
C LEU A 68 -0.06 -6.17 -3.78
N GLU A 69 -0.41 -5.86 -5.03
CA GLU A 69 -1.73 -6.14 -5.62
C GLU A 69 -2.00 -7.65 -5.67
N LYS A 70 -1.00 -8.46 -6.03
CA LYS A 70 -1.06 -9.93 -5.98
C LYS A 70 -1.20 -10.44 -4.55
N ALA A 71 -0.42 -9.90 -3.61
CA ALA A 71 -0.51 -10.26 -2.20
C ALA A 71 -1.85 -9.87 -1.57
N CYS A 72 -2.49 -8.81 -2.09
CA CYS A 72 -3.80 -8.35 -1.63
C CYS A 72 -4.97 -9.17 -2.24
N GLY A 73 -4.71 -10.04 -3.23
CA GLY A 73 -5.63 -11.06 -3.72
C GLY A 73 -5.86 -12.17 -2.69
N CYS A 74 -6.52 -11.83 -1.58
CA CYS A 74 -7.07 -12.68 -0.52
C CYS A 74 -6.60 -14.15 -0.46
N SER A 75 -5.74 -14.46 0.52
CA SER A 75 -6.00 -15.57 1.43
C SER A 75 -5.48 -15.23 2.83
N SER A 76 -6.41 -15.24 3.77
CA SER A 76 -6.25 -15.19 5.23
C SER A 76 -5.09 -16.04 5.76
N SER A 77 -4.45 -15.54 6.84
CA SER A 77 -3.71 -16.30 7.88
C SER A 77 -2.64 -17.27 7.37
N THR A 78 -1.35 -17.00 7.56
CA THR A 78 -0.66 -17.52 8.74
C THR A 78 0.53 -16.64 9.17
N LYS A 79 0.48 -16.21 10.43
CA LYS A 79 1.66 -16.03 11.28
C LYS A 79 1.99 -17.40 11.85
N ALA A 80 3.18 -17.92 11.59
CA ALA A 80 3.89 -18.92 12.40
C ALA A 80 5.36 -18.76 11.99
N ALA A 81 6.16 -18.02 12.78
CA ALA A 81 6.92 -18.50 13.94
C ALA A 81 8.08 -19.39 13.50
#